data_AF-A0A1H7RN53-F1
#
_entry.id   AF-A0A1H7RN53-F1
#
_cell.length_a   1.000
_cell.length_b   1.000
_cell.length_c   1.000
_cell.angle_alpha   90.00
_cell.angle_beta   90.00
_cell.angle_gamma   90.00
#
_symmetry.space_group_name_H-M   'P 1'
#
loop_
_entity.id
_entity.type
_entity.pdbx_description
1 polymer ?
#
loop_
_entity_poly.entity_id
_entity_poly.type
_entity_poly.pdbx_seq_one_letter_code
_entity_poly.pdbx_strand_id
1 'polypeptide(L)' 'MTDDEKAKIILEGLETYLQIDWAFEKFYIKGIKIGLKKIERKEANEKKKS' A
#
# COMPACT_ATOMS: atom_id res chain seq x y z
N MET A 1 11.21 -7.85 0.94
CA MET A 1 9.76 -7.93 0.67
C MET A 1 9.42 -7.04 -0.52
N THR A 2 8.73 -7.60 -1.50
CA THR A 2 8.26 -6.94 -2.72
C THR A 2 7.08 -6.00 -2.42
N ASP A 3 6.78 -5.08 -3.34
CA ASP A 3 5.62 -4.18 -3.22
C ASP A 3 4.28 -4.94 -3.19
N ASP A 4 4.19 -6.09 -3.86
CA ASP A 4 2.99 -6.93 -3.87
C ASP A 4 2.77 -7.64 -2.52
N GLU A 5 3.84 -8.18 -1.92
CA GLU A 5 3.77 -8.76 -0.56
C GLU A 5 3.41 -7.70 0.49
N LYS A 6 4.03 -6.52 0.42
CA LYS A 6 3.66 -5.38 1.27
C LYS A 6 2.18 -5.03 1.14
N ALA A 7 1.68 -5.00 -0.10
CA ALA A 7 0.29 -4.64 -0.37
C ALA A 7 -0.69 -5.69 0.16
N LYS A 8 -0.35 -6.99 0.07
CA LYS A 8 -1.18 -8.06 0.65
C LYS A 8 -1.27 -7.99 2.16
N ILE A 9 -0.16 -7.80 2.86
CA ILE A 9 -0.16 -7.65 4.33
C ILE A 9 -1.04 -6.46 4.76
N ILE A 10 -0.98 -5.35 4.04
CA ILE A 10 -1.82 -4.18 4.32
C ILE A 10 -3.30 -4.51 4.09
N LEU A 11 -3.63 -5.23 3.00
CA LEU A 11 -5.01 -5.62 2.69
C LEU A 11 -5.59 -6.57 3.74
N GLU A 12 -4.81 -7.57 4.17
CA GLU A 12 -5.16 -8.47 5.28
C GLU A 12 -5.35 -7.70 6.60
N GLY A 13 -4.52 -6.69 6.86
CA GLY A 13 -4.72 -5.79 8.01
C GLY A 13 -6.02 -5.00 7.94
N LEU A 14 -6.46 -4.58 6.74
CA LEU A 14 -7.74 -3.89 6.55
C LEU A 14 -8.94 -4.80 6.84
N GLU A 15 -8.83 -6.11 6.58
CA GLU A 15 -9.91 -7.07 6.89
C GLU A 15 -10.29 -7.11 8.38
N THR A 16 -9.38 -6.72 9.26
CA THR A 16 -9.66 -6.65 10.71
C THR A 16 -10.72 -5.59 11.04
N TYR A 17 -10.87 -4.57 10.18
CA TYR A 17 -11.75 -3.41 10.43
C TYR A 17 -12.82 -3.22 9.36
N LEU A 18 -12.67 -3.85 8.19
CA LEU A 18 -13.54 -3.67 7.02
C LEU A 18 -13.75 -5.01 6.35
N GLN A 19 -14.98 -5.30 5.93
CA GLN A 19 -15.22 -6.43 5.04
C GLN A 19 -14.60 -6.13 3.67
N ILE A 20 -13.63 -6.95 3.25
CA ILE A 20 -13.00 -6.83 1.95
C ILE A 20 -13.75 -7.68 0.93
N ASP A 21 -14.11 -7.09 -0.20
CA ASP A 21 -14.61 -7.83 -1.35
C ASP A 21 -13.42 -8.31 -2.19
N TRP A 22 -13.06 -9.58 -2.03
CA TRP A 22 -11.95 -10.21 -2.73
C TRP A 22 -12.08 -10.21 -4.26
N ALA A 23 -13.28 -9.98 -4.82
CA ALA A 23 -13.44 -9.76 -6.26
C ALA A 23 -12.66 -8.53 -6.75
N PHE A 24 -12.39 -7.57 -5.86
CA PHE A 24 -11.64 -6.34 -6.14
C PHE A 24 -10.18 -6.37 -5.68
N GLU A 25 -9.63 -7.52 -5.26
CA GLU A 25 -8.25 -7.65 -4.74
C GLU A 25 -7.23 -6.89 -5.60
N LYS A 26 -7.27 -7.10 -6.93
CA LYS A 26 -6.35 -6.47 -7.88
C LYS A 26 -6.38 -4.94 -7.81
N PHE A 27 -7.56 -4.35 -7.58
CA PHE A 27 -7.71 -2.90 -7.46
C PHE A 27 -7.18 -2.40 -6.11
N TYR A 28 -7.44 -3.11 -5.02
CA TYR A 28 -6.89 -2.77 -3.70
C TYR A 28 -5.37 -2.83 -3.71
N ILE A 29 -4.80 -3.93 -4.20
CA ILE A 29 -3.34 -4.09 -4.32
C ILE A 29 -2.74 -2.96 -5.16
N LYS A 30 -3.35 -2.62 -6.31
CA LYS A 30 -2.89 -1.51 -7.15
C LYS A 30 -2.94 -0.17 -6.39
N GLY A 31 -4.02 0.11 -5.68
CA GLY A 31 -4.18 1.33 -4.88
C GLY A 31 -3.13 1.44 -3.77
N ILE A 32 -2.93 0.36 -3.02
CA ILE A 32 -1.95 0.28 -1.93
C ILE A 32 -0.54 0.51 -2.47
N LYS A 33 -0.15 -0.14 -3.58
CA LYS A 33 1.16 0.07 -4.22
C LYS A 33 1.39 1.53 -4.64
N ILE A 34 0.36 2.20 -5.16
CA ILE A 34 0.44 3.64 -5.50
C ILE A 34 0.66 4.46 -4.23
N GLY A 35 -0.02 4.13 -3.13
CA GLY A 35 0.17 4.75 -1.82
C GLY A 35 1.61 4.60 -1.31
N LEU A 36 2.14 3.38 -1.31
CA LEU A 36 3.52 3.09 -0.91
C LEU A 36 4.53 3.92 -1.69
N LYS A 37 4.41 3.98 -3.03
CA LYS A 37 5.29 4.80 -3.87
C LYS A 37 5.17 6.30 -3.59
N LYS A 38 3.99 6.79 -3.23
CA LYS A 38 3.80 8.20 -2.84
C LYS A 38 4.52 8.50 -1.52
N ILE A 39 4.48 7.58 -0.55
CA ILE A 39 5.20 7.70 0.73
C ILE A 39 6.70 7.75 0.47
N GLU A 40 7.25 6.78 -0.28
CA GLU A 40 8.69 6.73 -0.61
C GLU A 40 9.19 8.02 -1.27
N ARG A 41 8.42 8.57 -2.22
CA ARG A 41 8.75 9.85 -2.88
C ARG A 41 8.74 11.02 -1.90
N LYS A 42 7.78 11.06 -0.97
CA LYS A 42 7.67 12.13 0.01
C LYS A 42 8.86 12.10 0.98
N GLU A 43 9.17 10.93 1.52
CA GLU A 43 10.32 10.73 2.42
C GLU A 43 11.64 11.06 1.73
N ALA A 44 11.82 10.66 0.46
CA ALA A 44 13.01 10.98 -0.32
C ALA A 44 13.16 12.50 -0.55
N ASN A 45 12.05 13.21 -0.75
CA ASN A 45 12.07 14.66 -0.91
C ASN A 45 12.32 15.40 0.42
N GLU A 46 11.81 14.88 1.55
CA GLU A 46 12.07 15.44 2.88
C GLU A 46 13.53 15.25 3.28
N LYS A 47 14.14 14.09 3.00
CA LYS A 47 15.58 13.84 3.23
C LYS A 47 16.50 14.71 2.38
N LYS A 48 16.06 15.19 1.22
CA LYS A 48 16.84 16.12 0.36
C LYS A 48 16.77 17.57 0.80
N LYS A 49 15.83 17.91 1.68
CA LYS A 49 15.64 19.27 2.23
C LYS A 49 16.26 19.46 3.61
N SER A 50 16.71 18.37 4.24
CA SER A 50 17.48 18.37 5.49
C SER A 50 18.97 18.26 5.22
#